data_AF-A0A0G4ERX1-F1
#
_entry.id   AF-A0A0G4ERX1-F1
#
_cell.length_a   1.000
_cell.length_b   1.000
_cell.length_c   1.000
_cell.angle_alpha   90.00
_cell.angle_beta   90.00
_cell.angle_gamma   90.00
#
_symmetry.space_group_name_H-M   'P 1'
#
loop_
_entity.id
_entity.type
_entity.pdbx_description
1 polymer ?
#
loop_
_entity_poly.entity_id
_entity_poly.type
_entity_poly.pdbx_seq_one_letter_code
_entity_poly.pdbx_strand_id
1 'polypeptide(L)'
;MPRRLSDLPACGPAWTHLLRLLAPADLLAFSAAAKEWSTLMHGEGFFRLQCGQLFGLQQCTPPCRQDGQQAPGSNNGACRSWLIAFVLWQLVASRLGYAVDAALYNRVSRAWRSLKAWLQQHELHHIRNSLNGPISSVDMSAGVDRYRGMPVAPGQAPAANGDLPTDYKMALSFHDGQPRTKPEEIAQSAWPFVGLFGGYSAYNHLACVKLMSLDDALTLTAGLRERHQTIFANSLFIAQCPFGHFPKAFVLNTVNGLVYVMDRKPGMATRLTPAVPPGPHGFIRWLEEFVNRLRDGTYVAGQLVPGEETSRGINIFPQQGPDLAVAVTNGIEALASAVYMAEHVQYWAYSIRLRVLPPGHPQHVPAQQRGFTEVQLQSRHWVLTDGNGQVREVRGRGVIGKHPVLCDEGFIDLPLSVEGGDPPLQSGYFVYQSCSGFMAGGHGTFTGDLLFVKRRLSDHEMEPQMTDDDDQDENNEESAGERVTVALGLVHFNVPQYIY
;
A
#
# COMPACT_ATOMS: atom_id res chain seq x y z
N MET A 1 -36.84 -9.93 -45.87
CA MET A 1 -36.88 -9.23 -44.58
C MET A 1 -38.26 -9.45 -43.97
N PRO A 2 -38.39 -9.92 -42.72
CA PRO A 2 -39.70 -10.07 -42.10
C PRO A 2 -40.29 -8.67 -41.87
N ARG A 3 -41.58 -8.50 -42.18
CA ARG A 3 -42.30 -7.20 -42.12
C ARG A 3 -43.02 -6.97 -40.78
N ARG A 4 -42.99 -7.94 -39.85
CA ARG A 4 -43.49 -7.81 -38.47
C ARG A 4 -42.55 -8.50 -37.48
N LEU A 5 -42.38 -7.92 -36.28
CA LEU A 5 -41.50 -8.45 -35.22
C LEU A 5 -41.96 -9.82 -34.67
N SER A 6 -43.23 -10.18 -34.88
CA SER A 6 -43.82 -11.49 -34.56
C SER A 6 -43.23 -12.66 -35.36
N ASP A 7 -42.53 -12.35 -36.46
CA ASP A 7 -42.00 -13.35 -37.39
C ASP A 7 -40.54 -13.74 -37.06
N LEU A 8 -39.97 -13.16 -36.00
CA LEU A 8 -38.65 -13.51 -35.48
C LEU A 8 -38.76 -14.77 -34.60
N PRO A 9 -37.92 -15.80 -34.79
CA PRO A 9 -37.97 -17.00 -33.97
C PRO A 9 -37.78 -16.66 -32.48
N ALA A 10 -38.58 -17.31 -31.63
CA ALA A 10 -38.73 -17.03 -30.20
C ALA A 10 -37.47 -17.27 -29.34
N CYS A 11 -36.37 -17.74 -29.94
CA CYS A 11 -35.03 -17.79 -29.35
C CYS A 11 -34.01 -17.81 -30.48
N GLY A 12 -33.07 -16.86 -30.48
CA GLY A 12 -31.98 -16.84 -31.45
C GLY A 12 -31.01 -15.67 -31.27
N PRO A 13 -29.82 -15.74 -31.89
CA PRO A 13 -28.76 -14.72 -31.80
C PRO A 13 -29.18 -13.32 -32.27
N ALA A 14 -30.27 -13.23 -33.03
CA ALA A 14 -30.89 -11.97 -33.44
C ALA A 14 -31.43 -11.16 -32.24
N TRP A 15 -32.02 -11.81 -31.24
CA TRP A 15 -32.55 -11.14 -30.04
C TRP A 15 -31.44 -10.60 -29.13
N THR A 16 -30.34 -11.36 -28.99
CA THR A 16 -29.14 -10.87 -28.29
C THR A 16 -28.50 -9.68 -28.98
N HIS A 17 -28.51 -9.65 -30.31
CA HIS A 17 -28.08 -8.47 -31.06
C HIS A 17 -29.02 -7.28 -30.82
N LEU A 18 -30.32 -7.50 -30.83
CA LEU A 18 -31.34 -6.46 -30.66
C LEU A 18 -31.30 -5.85 -29.25
N LEU A 19 -31.17 -6.67 -28.20
CA LEU A 19 -31.02 -6.21 -26.81
C LEU A 19 -29.70 -5.45 -26.56
N ARG A 20 -28.63 -5.77 -27.29
CA ARG A 20 -27.36 -5.02 -27.26
C ARG A 20 -27.45 -3.65 -27.94
N LEU A 21 -28.44 -3.43 -28.79
CA LEU A 21 -28.65 -2.17 -29.50
C LEU A 21 -29.57 -1.21 -28.74
N LEU A 22 -30.28 -1.67 -27.70
CA LEU A 22 -31.16 -0.82 -26.90
C LEU A 22 -30.37 0.00 -25.90
N ALA A 23 -30.74 1.28 -25.75
CA ALA A 23 -30.16 2.11 -24.72
C ALA A 23 -30.59 1.63 -23.31
N PRO A 24 -29.77 1.84 -22.28
CA PRO A 24 -30.13 1.73 -20.85
C PRO A 24 -31.58 2.10 -20.46
N ALA A 25 -32.05 3.27 -20.91
CA ALA A 25 -33.38 3.77 -20.61
C ALA A 25 -34.48 2.99 -21.35
N ASP A 26 -34.19 2.57 -22.58
CA ASP A 26 -35.10 1.74 -23.39
C ASP A 26 -35.19 0.34 -22.80
N LEU A 27 -34.11 -0.22 -22.24
CA LEU A 27 -34.12 -1.50 -21.53
C LEU A 27 -34.95 -1.45 -20.25
N LEU A 28 -34.88 -0.34 -19.49
CA LEU A 28 -35.69 -0.13 -18.29
C LEU A 28 -37.17 0.07 -18.64
N ALA A 29 -37.48 0.89 -19.65
CA ALA A 29 -38.83 1.07 -20.17
C ALA A 29 -39.41 -0.23 -20.75
N PHE A 30 -38.59 -1.00 -21.47
CA PHE A 30 -38.91 -2.33 -21.98
C PHE A 30 -39.21 -3.30 -20.83
N SER A 31 -38.43 -3.28 -19.74
CA SER A 31 -38.69 -4.10 -18.55
C SER A 31 -39.97 -3.72 -17.79
N ALA A 32 -40.32 -2.43 -17.77
CA ALA A 32 -41.54 -1.93 -17.13
C ALA A 32 -42.81 -2.24 -17.95
N ALA A 33 -42.70 -2.24 -19.29
CA ALA A 33 -43.76 -2.66 -20.22
C ALA A 33 -43.96 -4.19 -20.29
N ALA A 34 -43.02 -4.98 -19.76
CA ALA A 34 -43.00 -6.43 -19.88
C ALA A 34 -44.08 -7.20 -19.09
N LYS A 35 -44.99 -6.53 -18.38
CA LYS A 35 -46.10 -7.19 -17.67
C LYS A 35 -46.97 -8.02 -18.62
N GLU A 36 -47.15 -7.55 -19.85
CA GLU A 36 -47.95 -8.22 -20.90
C GLU A 36 -47.12 -9.18 -21.78
N TRP A 37 -45.78 -9.11 -21.73
CA TRP A 37 -44.86 -9.92 -22.55
C TRP A 37 -44.25 -11.11 -21.80
N SER A 38 -44.43 -11.18 -20.48
CA SER A 38 -43.98 -12.29 -19.62
C SER A 38 -44.55 -13.66 -20.02
N THR A 39 -45.66 -13.68 -20.77
CA THR A 39 -46.29 -14.88 -21.33
C THR A 39 -45.69 -15.32 -22.66
N LEU A 40 -45.07 -14.42 -23.43
CA LEU A 40 -44.49 -14.72 -24.75
C LEU A 40 -43.00 -15.06 -24.66
N MET A 41 -42.28 -14.40 -23.75
CA MET A 41 -40.91 -14.75 -23.36
C MET A 41 -40.98 -15.62 -22.11
N HIS A 42 -40.67 -16.91 -22.19
CA HIS A 42 -40.43 -17.79 -21.02
C HIS A 42 -39.13 -17.36 -20.29
N GLY A 43 -39.12 -16.11 -19.80
CA GLY A 43 -38.00 -15.18 -19.92
C GLY A 43 -36.88 -15.33 -18.89
N GLU A 44 -37.14 -15.98 -17.75
CA GLU A 44 -36.11 -16.13 -16.72
C GLU A 44 -34.98 -17.09 -17.15
N GLY A 45 -35.30 -18.16 -17.87
CA GLY A 45 -34.31 -19.12 -18.38
C GLY A 45 -33.39 -18.51 -19.44
N PHE A 46 -33.96 -17.72 -20.34
CA PHE A 46 -33.19 -16.99 -21.37
C PHE A 46 -32.24 -15.97 -20.73
N PHE A 47 -32.75 -15.10 -19.84
CA PHE A 47 -31.91 -14.10 -19.18
C PHE A 47 -30.88 -14.71 -18.24
N ARG A 48 -31.18 -15.85 -17.60
CA ARG A 48 -30.19 -16.63 -16.86
C ARG A 48 -29.03 -17.08 -17.76
N LEU A 49 -29.35 -17.65 -18.92
CA LEU A 49 -28.33 -18.08 -19.89
C LEU A 49 -27.49 -16.89 -20.36
N GLN A 50 -28.12 -15.77 -20.71
CA GLN A 50 -27.43 -14.55 -21.14
C GLN A 50 -26.55 -13.95 -20.04
N CYS A 51 -27.04 -13.89 -18.81
CA CYS A 51 -26.27 -13.44 -17.64
C CYS A 51 -25.05 -14.34 -17.39
N GLY A 52 -25.21 -15.65 -17.53
CA GLY A 52 -24.11 -16.61 -17.43
C GLY A 52 -23.08 -16.43 -18.56
N GLN A 53 -23.53 -16.25 -19.80
CA GLN A 53 -22.66 -16.12 -20.97
C GLN A 53 -21.92 -14.78 -21.06
N LEU A 54 -22.60 -13.66 -20.76
CA LEU A 54 -22.05 -12.32 -20.95
C LEU A 54 -21.33 -11.78 -19.71
N PHE A 55 -21.75 -12.20 -18.52
CA PHE A 55 -21.24 -11.66 -17.26
C PHE A 55 -20.67 -12.71 -16.31
N GLY A 56 -20.69 -14.00 -16.68
CA GLY A 56 -20.21 -15.09 -15.82
C GLY A 56 -21.08 -15.36 -14.59
N LEU A 57 -22.33 -14.88 -14.56
CA LEU A 57 -23.20 -15.00 -13.39
C LEU A 57 -23.70 -16.44 -13.19
N GLN A 58 -23.41 -17.00 -12.02
CA GLN A 58 -23.96 -18.29 -11.56
C GLN A 58 -25.23 -18.12 -10.73
N GLN A 59 -25.43 -16.94 -10.15
CA GLN A 59 -26.56 -16.59 -9.30
C GLN A 59 -27.18 -15.27 -9.77
N CYS A 60 -28.47 -15.09 -9.50
CA CYS A 60 -29.21 -13.89 -9.89
C CYS A 60 -28.87 -12.73 -8.93
N THR A 61 -27.74 -12.06 -9.15
CA THR A 61 -27.23 -11.01 -8.27
C THR A 61 -27.06 -9.68 -9.01
N PRO A 62 -27.29 -8.54 -8.34
CA PRO A 62 -27.01 -7.23 -8.92
C PRO A 62 -25.50 -6.93 -8.87
N PRO A 63 -25.02 -5.96 -9.68
CA PRO A 63 -23.69 -5.39 -9.51
C PRO A 63 -23.51 -4.77 -8.12
N CYS A 64 -22.36 -4.98 -7.50
CA CYS A 64 -22.05 -4.37 -6.22
C CYS A 64 -21.91 -2.84 -6.35
N ARG A 65 -22.79 -2.09 -5.70
CA ARG A 65 -22.78 -0.62 -5.67
C ARG A 65 -21.60 -0.08 -4.87
N GLN A 66 -21.08 1.08 -5.26
CA GLN A 66 -19.94 1.74 -4.60
C GLN A 66 -20.28 2.26 -3.21
N ASP A 67 -21.56 2.56 -3.01
CA ASP A 67 -22.14 3.32 -1.91
C ASP A 67 -22.67 2.37 -0.82
N GLY A 68 -22.50 1.06 -1.00
CA GLY A 68 -22.96 0.03 -0.05
C GLY A 68 -24.49 -0.16 0.00
N GLN A 69 -25.25 0.69 -0.70
CA GLN A 69 -26.70 0.58 -0.79
C GLN A 69 -27.14 -0.63 -1.64
N GLN A 70 -28.29 -1.20 -1.29
CA GLN A 70 -28.91 -2.25 -2.10
C GLN A 70 -29.27 -1.71 -3.49
N ALA A 71 -29.13 -2.56 -4.51
CA ALA A 71 -29.57 -2.22 -5.86
C ALA A 71 -31.11 -2.20 -5.91
N PRO A 72 -31.74 -1.29 -6.67
CA PRO A 72 -33.18 -1.27 -6.85
C PRO A 72 -33.65 -2.60 -7.43
N GLY A 73 -34.69 -3.18 -6.84
CA GLY A 73 -35.20 -4.50 -7.23
C GLY A 73 -34.39 -5.69 -6.70
N SER A 74 -33.46 -5.49 -5.77
CA SER A 74 -32.80 -6.57 -5.02
C SER A 74 -33.42 -6.77 -3.63
N ASN A 75 -33.33 -7.98 -3.09
CA ASN A 75 -33.69 -8.31 -1.71
C ASN A 75 -32.64 -9.29 -1.16
N ASN A 76 -32.06 -9.00 0.00
CA ASN A 76 -30.98 -9.80 0.62
C ASN A 76 -29.82 -10.17 -0.34
N GLY A 77 -29.42 -9.25 -1.23
CA GLY A 77 -28.28 -9.46 -2.15
C GLY A 77 -28.59 -10.25 -3.42
N ALA A 78 -29.84 -10.70 -3.61
CA ALA A 78 -30.31 -11.32 -4.85
C ALA A 78 -31.24 -10.37 -5.63
N CYS A 79 -31.22 -10.43 -6.96
CA CYS A 79 -32.21 -9.79 -7.81
C CYS A 79 -33.53 -10.55 -7.78
N ARG A 80 -34.65 -9.82 -7.87
CA ARG A 80 -36.00 -10.43 -7.93
C ARG A 80 -36.24 -11.22 -9.23
N SER A 81 -35.47 -10.98 -10.29
CA SER A 81 -35.55 -11.68 -11.57
C SER A 81 -34.25 -11.57 -12.37
N TRP A 82 -33.98 -12.55 -13.24
CA TRP A 82 -32.82 -12.58 -14.14
C TRP A 82 -32.87 -11.48 -15.20
N LEU A 83 -34.06 -11.03 -15.60
CA LEU A 83 -34.23 -9.84 -16.44
C LEU A 83 -33.65 -8.60 -15.75
N ILE A 84 -33.98 -8.38 -14.46
CA ILE A 84 -33.46 -7.24 -13.71
C ILE A 84 -31.93 -7.33 -13.59
N ALA A 85 -31.40 -8.51 -13.25
CA ALA A 85 -29.96 -8.72 -13.20
C ALA A 85 -29.31 -8.39 -14.56
N PHE A 86 -29.84 -8.91 -15.66
CA PHE A 86 -29.35 -8.64 -17.01
C PHE A 86 -29.30 -7.15 -17.31
N VAL A 87 -30.39 -6.42 -17.06
CA VAL A 87 -30.44 -4.97 -17.28
C VAL A 87 -29.38 -4.26 -16.45
N LEU A 88 -29.28 -4.54 -15.15
CA LEU A 88 -28.30 -3.90 -14.27
C LEU A 88 -26.85 -4.15 -14.70
N TRP A 89 -26.52 -5.37 -15.13
CA TRP A 89 -25.18 -5.68 -15.63
C TRP A 89 -24.91 -5.11 -17.02
N GLN A 90 -25.91 -5.03 -17.90
CA GLN A 90 -25.80 -4.30 -19.17
C GLN A 90 -25.55 -2.82 -18.94
N LEU A 91 -26.20 -2.18 -17.95
CA LEU A 91 -25.90 -0.79 -17.59
C LEU A 91 -24.43 -0.60 -17.19
N VAL A 92 -23.87 -1.55 -16.42
CA VAL A 92 -22.45 -1.52 -16.05
C VAL A 92 -21.58 -1.69 -17.29
N ALA A 93 -21.84 -2.67 -18.15
CA ALA A 93 -21.06 -2.89 -19.36
C ALA A 93 -21.10 -1.70 -20.31
N SER A 94 -22.28 -1.11 -20.53
CA SER A 94 -22.45 0.09 -21.35
C SER A 94 -21.71 1.30 -20.76
N ARG A 95 -21.72 1.47 -19.42
CA ARG A 95 -20.95 2.53 -18.75
C ARG A 95 -19.44 2.35 -18.93
N LEU A 96 -18.96 1.10 -18.85
CA LEU A 96 -17.53 0.79 -18.96
C LEU A 96 -17.03 0.80 -20.40
N GLY A 97 -17.89 0.49 -21.36
CA GLY A 97 -17.54 0.45 -22.79
C GLY A 97 -16.75 -0.82 -23.20
N TYR A 98 -16.68 -1.84 -22.34
CA TYR A 98 -16.03 -3.12 -22.63
C TYR A 98 -16.70 -4.28 -21.87
N ALA A 99 -16.34 -5.51 -22.20
CA ALA A 99 -16.92 -6.72 -21.62
C ALA A 99 -16.63 -6.82 -20.11
N VAL A 100 -17.64 -7.23 -19.33
CA VAL A 100 -17.59 -7.23 -17.86
C VAL A 100 -17.75 -8.64 -17.32
N ASP A 101 -16.78 -9.09 -16.54
CA ASP A 101 -16.95 -10.24 -15.66
C ASP A 101 -17.49 -9.80 -14.30
N ALA A 102 -18.61 -10.37 -13.87
CA ALA A 102 -19.31 -9.97 -12.66
C ALA A 102 -18.50 -10.25 -11.39
N ALA A 103 -17.75 -11.36 -11.36
CA ALA A 103 -16.94 -11.73 -10.21
C ALA A 103 -15.78 -10.74 -10.03
N LEU A 104 -15.10 -10.40 -11.12
CA LEU A 104 -14.04 -9.39 -11.14
C LEU A 104 -14.57 -8.01 -10.73
N TYR A 105 -15.70 -7.58 -11.29
CA TYR A 105 -16.33 -6.31 -10.91
C TYR A 105 -16.63 -6.22 -9.42
N ASN A 106 -17.19 -7.29 -8.86
CA ASN A 106 -17.51 -7.33 -7.44
C ASN A 106 -16.26 -7.41 -6.55
N ARG A 107 -15.14 -7.95 -7.03
CA ARG A 107 -13.83 -7.87 -6.33
C ARG A 107 -13.31 -6.44 -6.30
N VAL A 108 -13.25 -5.77 -7.46
CA VAL A 108 -12.83 -4.36 -7.59
C VAL A 108 -13.70 -3.45 -6.72
N SER A 109 -15.02 -3.60 -6.80
CA SER A 109 -15.97 -2.81 -6.00
C SER A 109 -15.75 -3.03 -4.50
N ARG A 110 -15.55 -4.27 -4.05
CA ARG A 110 -15.26 -4.58 -2.64
C ARG A 110 -13.95 -3.96 -2.17
N ALA A 111 -12.86 -4.11 -2.94
CA ALA A 111 -11.56 -3.55 -2.58
C ALA A 111 -11.63 -2.03 -2.39
N TRP A 112 -12.23 -1.31 -3.34
CA TRP A 112 -12.42 0.15 -3.23
C TRP A 112 -13.32 0.56 -2.06
N ARG A 113 -14.41 -0.17 -1.81
CA ARG A 113 -15.28 0.11 -0.66
C ARG A 113 -14.54 -0.09 0.65
N SER A 114 -13.83 -1.19 0.81
CA SER A 114 -13.03 -1.47 2.01
C SER A 114 -11.95 -0.43 2.22
N LEU A 115 -11.22 -0.03 1.17
CA LEU A 115 -10.21 1.02 1.26
C LEU A 115 -10.81 2.37 1.67
N LYS A 116 -11.89 2.82 1.01
CA LYS A 116 -12.55 4.09 1.35
C LYS A 116 -13.15 4.09 2.76
N ALA A 117 -13.76 2.98 3.17
CA ALA A 117 -14.30 2.83 4.51
C ALA A 117 -13.18 2.89 5.55
N TRP A 118 -12.06 2.22 5.31
CA TRP A 118 -10.90 2.26 6.19
C TRP A 118 -10.31 3.68 6.30
N LEU A 119 -10.11 4.38 5.19
CA LEU A 119 -9.63 5.77 5.17
C LEU A 119 -10.57 6.70 5.95
N GLN A 120 -11.88 6.51 5.81
CA GLN A 120 -12.88 7.29 6.54
C GLN A 120 -12.85 6.99 8.04
N GLN A 121 -12.79 5.71 8.43
CA GLN A 121 -12.75 5.27 9.82
C GLN A 121 -11.52 5.81 10.56
N HIS A 122 -10.39 5.97 9.85
CA HIS A 122 -9.14 6.46 10.42
C HIS A 122 -8.90 7.95 10.16
N GLU A 123 -9.91 8.70 9.76
CA GLU A 123 -9.85 10.17 9.59
C GLU A 123 -8.76 10.64 8.60
N LEU A 124 -8.42 9.80 7.61
CA LEU A 124 -7.47 10.13 6.54
C LEU A 124 -8.18 10.83 5.37
N HIS A 125 -8.91 11.92 5.70
CA HIS A 125 -9.72 12.67 4.73
C HIS A 125 -8.87 13.28 3.62
N HIS A 126 -7.64 13.69 3.90
CA HIS A 126 -6.73 14.26 2.91
C HIS A 126 -6.37 13.26 1.80
N ILE A 127 -6.13 11.97 2.12
CA ILE A 127 -5.94 10.92 1.11
C ILE A 127 -7.25 10.64 0.39
N ARG A 128 -8.35 10.43 1.13
CA ARG A 128 -9.66 10.11 0.53
C ARG A 128 -10.14 11.17 -0.46
N ASN A 129 -9.98 12.45 -0.11
CA ASN A 129 -10.44 13.58 -0.92
C ASN A 129 -9.51 13.88 -2.11
N SER A 130 -8.30 13.30 -2.13
CA SER A 130 -7.38 13.42 -3.26
C SER A 130 -7.69 12.45 -4.41
N LEU A 131 -8.60 11.51 -4.22
CA LEU A 131 -8.99 10.55 -5.26
C LEU A 131 -9.78 11.25 -6.36
N ASN A 132 -9.35 11.06 -7.60
CA ASN A 132 -10.10 11.52 -8.76
C ASN A 132 -11.45 10.78 -8.86
N GLY A 133 -12.38 11.38 -9.59
CA GLY A 133 -13.63 10.70 -9.97
C GLY A 133 -13.38 9.47 -10.84
N PRO A 134 -14.42 8.68 -11.12
CA PRO A 134 -14.37 7.61 -12.10
C PRO A 134 -13.89 8.10 -13.48
N ILE A 135 -12.99 7.37 -14.12
CA ILE A 135 -12.67 7.63 -15.53
C ILE A 135 -13.89 7.34 -16.43
N SER A 136 -14.10 8.18 -17.44
CA SER A 136 -15.15 7.95 -18.44
C SER A 136 -14.75 6.85 -19.44
N SER A 137 -15.72 6.22 -20.11
CA SER A 137 -15.42 5.23 -21.16
C SER A 137 -14.70 5.85 -22.36
N VAL A 138 -14.95 7.13 -22.65
CA VAL A 138 -14.29 7.88 -23.73
C VAL A 138 -12.81 8.12 -23.38
N ASP A 139 -12.53 8.61 -22.18
CA ASP A 139 -11.15 8.87 -21.73
C ASP A 139 -10.36 7.57 -21.58
N MET A 140 -11.02 6.50 -21.11
CA MET A 140 -10.43 5.15 -21.08
C MET A 140 -10.03 4.69 -22.49
N SER A 141 -10.92 4.82 -23.47
CA SER A 141 -10.63 4.43 -24.86
C SER A 141 -9.46 5.25 -25.42
N ALA A 142 -9.49 6.58 -25.23
CA ALA A 142 -8.42 7.47 -25.68
C ALA A 142 -7.07 7.13 -25.02
N GLY A 143 -7.07 6.80 -23.72
CA GLY A 143 -5.88 6.37 -23.00
C GLY A 143 -5.30 5.05 -23.50
N VAL A 144 -6.16 4.07 -23.82
CA VAL A 144 -5.75 2.80 -24.44
C VAL A 144 -5.13 3.06 -25.82
N ASP A 145 -5.75 3.91 -26.64
CA ASP A 145 -5.22 4.23 -27.97
C ASP A 145 -3.89 4.99 -27.89
N ARG A 146 -3.74 5.91 -26.92
CA ARG A 146 -2.47 6.58 -26.63
C ARG A 146 -1.39 5.58 -26.21
N TYR A 147 -1.72 4.59 -25.39
CA TYR A 147 -0.78 3.52 -25.00
C TYR A 147 -0.33 2.69 -26.21
N ARG A 148 -1.26 2.30 -27.08
CA ARG A 148 -0.97 1.56 -28.33
C ARG A 148 -0.04 2.32 -29.26
N GLY A 149 -0.19 3.64 -29.33
CA GLY A 149 0.63 4.50 -30.16
C GLY A 149 2.05 4.76 -29.63
N MET A 150 2.40 4.29 -28.43
CA MET A 150 3.74 4.50 -27.88
C MET A 150 4.80 3.69 -28.63
N PRO A 151 5.99 4.26 -28.92
CA PRO A 151 7.05 3.54 -29.61
C PRO A 151 7.55 2.35 -28.77
N VAL A 152 7.86 1.25 -29.46
CA VAL A 152 8.45 0.03 -28.89
C VAL A 152 9.80 -0.22 -29.57
N ALA A 153 10.76 -0.81 -28.85
CA ALA A 153 12.08 -1.10 -29.39
C ALA A 153 12.02 -1.97 -30.67
N PRO A 154 12.90 -1.74 -31.67
CA PRO A 154 12.98 -2.61 -32.85
C PRO A 154 13.19 -4.08 -32.47
N GLY A 155 12.38 -4.98 -33.02
CA GLY A 155 12.47 -6.42 -32.78
C GLY A 155 11.69 -6.95 -31.56
N GLN A 156 11.00 -6.09 -30.81
CA GLN A 156 10.02 -6.51 -29.82
C GLN A 156 8.61 -6.38 -30.41
N ALA A 157 7.86 -7.47 -30.46
CA ALA A 157 6.44 -7.39 -30.79
C ALA A 157 5.74 -6.54 -29.71
N PRO A 158 4.94 -5.53 -30.08
CA PRO A 158 4.02 -4.91 -29.12
C PRO A 158 3.18 -6.02 -28.47
N ALA A 159 2.75 -5.82 -27.21
CA ALA A 159 1.79 -6.71 -26.56
C ALA A 159 0.69 -7.08 -27.57
N ALA A 160 0.39 -8.37 -27.75
CA ALA A 160 -0.30 -8.91 -28.92
C ALA A 160 -1.63 -8.21 -29.29
N ASN A 161 -2.24 -7.43 -28.38
CA ASN A 161 -3.44 -6.60 -28.63
C ASN A 161 -3.32 -5.12 -28.19
N GLY A 162 -2.21 -4.71 -27.56
CA GLY A 162 -1.99 -3.34 -27.06
C GLY A 162 -3.05 -2.77 -26.09
N ASP A 163 -3.91 -3.62 -25.51
CA ASP A 163 -4.94 -3.21 -24.55
C ASP A 163 -4.39 -3.18 -23.11
N LEU A 164 -5.08 -2.46 -22.22
CA LEU A 164 -4.76 -2.44 -20.80
C LEU A 164 -5.49 -3.59 -20.07
N PRO A 165 -4.88 -4.18 -19.01
CA PRO A 165 -5.52 -5.22 -18.22
C PRO A 165 -6.92 -4.83 -17.71
N THR A 166 -7.91 -5.71 -17.88
CA THR A 166 -9.32 -5.43 -17.58
C THR A 166 -9.55 -5.07 -16.12
N ASP A 167 -8.84 -5.71 -15.19
CA ASP A 167 -8.92 -5.43 -13.76
C ASP A 167 -8.41 -4.03 -13.40
N TYR A 168 -7.36 -3.56 -14.07
CA TYR A 168 -6.88 -2.18 -13.94
C TYR A 168 -7.87 -1.16 -14.52
N LYS A 169 -8.35 -1.38 -15.76
CA LYS A 169 -9.38 -0.50 -16.38
C LYS A 169 -10.63 -0.41 -15.50
N MET A 170 -11.04 -1.54 -14.94
CA MET A 170 -12.20 -1.62 -14.07
C MET A 170 -11.95 -0.90 -12.76
N ALA A 171 -10.76 -0.96 -12.17
CA ALA A 171 -10.42 -0.19 -10.98
C ALA A 171 -10.49 1.33 -11.22
N LEU A 172 -9.99 1.82 -12.37
CA LEU A 172 -10.06 3.24 -12.72
C LEU A 172 -11.50 3.74 -12.94
N SER A 173 -12.42 2.84 -13.32
CA SER A 173 -13.85 3.15 -13.43
C SER A 173 -14.56 3.42 -12.09
N PHE A 174 -13.84 3.26 -10.98
CA PHE A 174 -14.28 3.65 -9.64
C PHE A 174 -13.59 4.94 -9.22
N HIS A 175 -12.27 5.03 -9.40
CA HIS A 175 -11.46 6.21 -9.13
C HIS A 175 -10.25 6.22 -10.07
N ASP A 176 -10.07 7.29 -10.84
CA ASP A 176 -8.93 7.48 -11.75
C ASP A 176 -7.66 7.91 -11.00
N GLY A 177 -7.25 7.10 -10.03
CA GLY A 177 -6.09 7.37 -9.18
C GLY A 177 -6.14 8.72 -8.47
N GLN A 178 -4.98 9.35 -8.36
CA GLN A 178 -4.72 10.62 -7.71
C GLN A 178 -4.00 11.54 -8.69
N PRO A 179 -4.20 12.86 -8.58
CA PRO A 179 -3.46 13.81 -9.39
C PRO A 179 -1.98 13.77 -9.02
N ARG A 180 -1.14 13.93 -10.04
CA ARG A 180 0.28 14.19 -9.86
C ARG A 180 0.51 15.41 -8.98
N THR A 181 1.40 15.28 -7.98
CA THR A 181 1.86 16.44 -7.21
C THR A 181 2.87 17.22 -8.05
N LYS A 182 2.68 18.52 -8.20
CA LYS A 182 3.68 19.36 -8.90
C LYS A 182 4.89 19.59 -7.99
N PRO A 183 6.12 19.73 -8.53
CA PRO A 183 7.32 20.01 -7.72
C PRO A 183 7.20 21.26 -6.85
N GLU A 184 6.51 22.29 -7.35
CA GLU A 184 6.23 23.54 -6.61
C GLU A 184 5.34 23.29 -5.38
N GLU A 185 4.34 22.42 -5.52
CA GLU A 185 3.46 22.03 -4.42
C GLU A 185 4.23 21.20 -3.37
N ILE A 186 5.18 20.36 -3.79
CA ILE A 186 6.06 19.63 -2.85
C ILE A 186 6.89 20.60 -2.01
N ALA A 187 7.49 21.61 -2.66
CA ALA A 187 8.36 22.58 -2.00
C ALA A 187 7.60 23.55 -1.07
N GLN A 188 6.31 23.77 -1.34
CA GLN A 188 5.47 24.73 -0.62
C GLN A 188 4.48 24.07 0.36
N SER A 189 4.19 22.77 0.24
CA SER A 189 3.16 22.13 1.07
C SER A 189 3.69 21.70 2.44
N ALA A 190 2.88 21.95 3.46
CA ALA A 190 2.96 21.27 4.75
C ALA A 190 2.46 19.81 4.72
N TRP A 191 2.01 19.32 3.55
CA TRP A 191 1.25 18.06 3.41
C TRP A 191 1.74 17.15 2.26
N PRO A 192 3.01 16.68 2.28
CA PRO A 192 3.50 15.79 1.24
C PRO A 192 2.86 14.37 1.28
N PHE A 193 2.21 13.99 2.39
CA PHE A 193 1.87 12.60 2.70
C PHE A 193 0.46 12.17 2.26
N VAL A 194 0.12 12.43 1.01
CA VAL A 194 -1.21 12.12 0.45
C VAL A 194 -1.28 10.79 -0.32
N GLY A 195 -0.28 9.91 -0.23
CA GLY A 195 -0.21 8.67 -1.01
C GLY A 195 -1.24 7.60 -0.62
N LEU A 196 -2.00 7.10 -1.61
CA LEU A 196 -3.00 6.04 -1.40
C LEU A 196 -2.41 4.71 -0.91
N PHE A 197 -1.18 4.39 -1.30
CA PHE A 197 -0.49 3.15 -0.91
C PHE A 197 0.46 3.35 0.28
N GLY A 198 0.32 4.47 0.99
CA GLY A 198 1.08 4.75 2.19
C GLY A 198 2.55 5.01 1.95
N GLY A 199 3.31 5.01 3.04
CA GLY A 199 4.69 5.44 3.04
C GLY A 199 5.48 5.13 4.30
N TYR A 200 6.74 5.55 4.27
CA TYR A 200 7.72 5.46 5.35
C TYR A 200 8.75 6.56 5.18
N SER A 201 9.42 6.92 6.27
CA SER A 201 10.62 7.74 6.24
C SER A 201 11.82 6.97 6.80
N ALA A 202 13.01 7.38 6.41
CA ALA A 202 14.25 6.99 7.08
C ALA A 202 15.32 8.05 6.78
N TYR A 203 15.79 8.75 7.80
CA TYR A 203 16.65 9.92 7.64
C TYR A 203 16.04 10.96 6.68
N ASN A 204 16.76 11.33 5.62
CA ASN A 204 16.31 12.26 4.59
C ASN A 204 15.55 11.58 3.44
N HIS A 205 15.32 10.26 3.52
CA HIS A 205 14.55 9.54 2.52
C HIS A 205 13.08 9.46 2.91
N LEU A 206 12.21 9.79 1.95
CA LEU A 206 10.77 9.71 2.10
C LEU A 206 10.16 8.95 0.92
N ALA A 207 9.35 7.94 1.22
CA ALA A 207 8.49 7.29 0.25
C ALA A 207 7.03 7.47 0.67
N CYS A 208 6.18 7.96 -0.24
CA CYS A 208 4.73 8.00 -0.07
C CYS A 208 4.06 7.80 -1.43
N VAL A 209 3.49 6.62 -1.66
CA VAL A 209 3.15 6.15 -3.02
C VAL A 209 1.71 6.51 -3.39
N LYS A 210 1.54 7.17 -4.54
CA LYS A 210 0.25 7.49 -5.13
C LYS A 210 -0.12 6.53 -6.25
N LEU A 211 -1.38 6.12 -6.33
CA LEU A 211 -1.94 5.57 -7.56
C LEU A 211 -2.14 6.73 -8.54
N MET A 212 -1.56 6.69 -9.74
CA MET A 212 -1.66 7.79 -10.70
C MET A 212 -2.97 7.71 -11.50
N SER A 213 -3.45 8.87 -11.96
CA SER A 213 -4.43 8.93 -13.04
C SER A 213 -3.92 8.23 -14.30
N LEU A 214 -4.82 7.78 -15.18
CA LEU A 214 -4.41 7.16 -16.44
C LEU A 214 -3.55 8.11 -17.29
N ASP A 215 -3.90 9.40 -17.32
CA ASP A 215 -3.15 10.39 -18.09
C ASP A 215 -1.71 10.59 -17.56
N ASP A 216 -1.55 10.70 -16.24
CA ASP A 216 -0.24 10.80 -15.60
C ASP A 216 0.59 9.54 -15.81
N ALA A 217 -0.03 8.36 -15.68
CA ALA A 217 0.58 7.06 -15.91
C ALA A 217 1.13 6.95 -17.35
N LEU A 218 0.34 7.37 -18.34
CA LEU A 218 0.74 7.37 -19.75
C LEU A 218 1.86 8.38 -20.03
N THR A 219 1.78 9.56 -19.43
CA THR A 219 2.80 10.61 -19.57
C THR A 219 4.15 10.16 -19.02
N LEU A 220 4.17 9.58 -17.83
CA LEU A 220 5.40 9.03 -17.25
C LEU A 220 5.93 7.86 -18.07
N THR A 221 5.05 6.97 -18.51
CA THR A 221 5.41 5.78 -19.31
C THR A 221 6.07 6.18 -20.63
N ALA A 222 5.53 7.16 -21.34
CA ALA A 222 6.09 7.64 -22.60
C ALA A 222 7.54 8.13 -22.41
N GLY A 223 7.78 8.99 -21.41
CA GLY A 223 9.11 9.54 -21.15
C GLY A 223 10.14 8.49 -20.68
N LEU A 224 9.71 7.45 -19.95
CA LEU A 224 10.61 6.38 -19.50
C LEU A 224 10.91 5.36 -20.59
N ARG A 225 9.92 5.04 -21.45
CA ARG A 225 10.13 4.16 -22.60
C ARG A 225 11.12 4.76 -23.58
N GLU A 226 11.04 6.05 -23.85
CA GLU A 226 11.99 6.74 -24.73
C GLU A 226 13.45 6.53 -24.28
N ARG A 227 13.70 6.56 -22.97
CA ARG A 227 15.04 6.40 -22.37
C ARG A 227 15.47 4.95 -22.19
N HIS A 228 14.54 4.01 -22.03
CA HIS A 228 14.80 2.63 -21.65
C HIS A 228 13.86 1.63 -22.37
N GLN A 229 13.89 1.66 -23.70
CA GLN A 229 12.89 0.99 -24.56
C GLN A 229 12.78 -0.52 -24.32
N THR A 230 13.88 -1.22 -24.05
CA THR A 230 13.91 -2.69 -23.93
C THR A 230 13.30 -3.21 -22.63
N ILE A 231 13.54 -2.51 -21.51
CA ILE A 231 13.09 -2.94 -20.17
C ILE A 231 11.60 -2.65 -19.99
N PHE A 232 11.10 -1.54 -20.57
CA PHE A 232 9.75 -1.04 -20.31
C PHE A 232 8.76 -1.20 -21.47
N ALA A 233 9.09 -2.05 -22.46
CA ALA A 233 8.30 -2.24 -23.67
C ALA A 233 6.82 -2.59 -23.43
N ASN A 234 6.54 -3.36 -22.36
CA ASN A 234 5.20 -3.81 -21.99
C ASN A 234 4.73 -3.20 -20.66
N SER A 235 5.34 -2.08 -20.25
CA SER A 235 5.12 -1.47 -18.95
C SER A 235 4.16 -0.29 -19.03
N LEU A 236 3.25 -0.16 -18.07
CA LEU A 236 2.52 1.05 -17.75
C LEU A 236 2.88 1.42 -16.31
N PHE A 237 3.43 2.61 -16.07
CA PHE A 237 3.76 3.07 -14.73
C PHE A 237 2.49 3.55 -14.05
N ILE A 238 2.00 2.82 -13.05
CA ILE A 238 0.66 3.02 -12.47
C ILE A 238 0.68 3.67 -11.09
N ALA A 239 1.79 3.59 -10.36
CA ALA A 239 1.93 4.25 -9.07
C ALA A 239 3.35 4.75 -8.85
N GLN A 240 3.50 5.87 -8.15
CA GLN A 240 4.80 6.50 -7.91
C GLN A 240 4.81 7.31 -6.61
N CYS A 241 5.96 7.34 -5.94
CA CYS A 241 6.28 8.37 -4.96
C CYS A 241 6.61 9.69 -5.68
N PRO A 242 6.01 10.82 -5.31
CA PRO A 242 6.34 12.10 -5.95
C PRO A 242 7.68 12.70 -5.48
N PHE A 243 8.33 12.09 -4.46
CA PHE A 243 9.56 12.60 -3.84
C PHE A 243 10.82 11.90 -4.35
N GLY A 244 11.92 12.65 -4.38
CA GLY A 244 13.27 12.14 -4.62
C GLY A 244 13.67 12.05 -6.10
N HIS A 245 14.98 11.97 -6.34
CA HIS A 245 15.55 11.83 -7.69
C HIS A 245 15.29 10.44 -8.29
N PHE A 246 15.17 9.42 -7.45
CA PHE A 246 14.83 8.04 -7.83
C PHE A 246 13.63 7.58 -7.01
N PRO A 247 12.41 7.94 -7.42
CA PRO A 247 11.22 7.63 -6.65
C PRO A 247 10.87 6.14 -6.73
N LYS A 248 10.33 5.59 -5.63
CA LYS A 248 9.64 4.30 -5.63
C LYS A 248 8.52 4.34 -6.67
N ALA A 249 8.49 3.35 -7.57
CA ALA A 249 7.50 3.28 -8.64
C ALA A 249 7.00 1.84 -8.85
N PHE A 250 5.73 1.71 -9.23
CA PHE A 250 5.10 0.44 -9.58
C PHE A 250 4.64 0.46 -11.03
N VAL A 251 4.82 -0.68 -11.67
CA VAL A 251 4.67 -0.91 -13.10
C VAL A 251 3.71 -2.06 -13.32
N LEU A 252 2.64 -1.81 -14.07
CA LEU A 252 1.75 -2.83 -14.59
C LEU A 252 2.33 -3.36 -15.90
N ASN A 253 2.58 -4.66 -15.98
CA ASN A 253 2.91 -5.31 -17.24
C ASN A 253 1.61 -5.62 -17.99
N THR A 254 1.45 -5.06 -19.18
CA THR A 254 0.21 -5.15 -19.96
C THR A 254 0.03 -6.47 -20.71
N VAL A 255 1.09 -7.29 -20.79
CA VAL A 255 1.02 -8.62 -21.41
C VAL A 255 0.54 -9.66 -20.41
N ASN A 256 1.12 -9.69 -19.20
CA ASN A 256 0.78 -10.69 -18.19
C ASN A 256 -0.19 -10.18 -17.10
N GLY A 257 -0.48 -8.88 -17.07
CA GLY A 257 -1.38 -8.25 -16.11
C GLY A 257 -0.86 -8.19 -14.67
N LEU A 258 0.43 -8.45 -14.44
CA LEU A 258 1.05 -8.42 -13.11
C LEU A 258 1.63 -7.04 -12.79
N VAL A 259 1.66 -6.73 -11.50
CA VAL A 259 2.31 -5.53 -10.97
C VAL A 259 3.74 -5.87 -10.55
N TYR A 260 4.65 -4.96 -10.84
CA TYR A 260 6.06 -5.01 -10.49
C TYR A 260 6.44 -3.72 -9.78
N VAL A 261 7.39 -3.77 -8.85
CA VAL A 261 8.08 -2.59 -8.36
C VAL A 261 9.36 -2.38 -9.16
N MET A 262 9.65 -1.13 -9.48
CA MET A 262 10.91 -0.74 -10.09
C MET A 262 12.01 -0.73 -9.03
N ASP A 263 12.88 -1.73 -9.08
CA ASP A 263 14.10 -1.79 -8.30
C ASP A 263 15.21 -1.04 -9.06
N ARG A 264 15.50 0.18 -8.59
CA ARG A 264 16.46 1.08 -9.23
C ARG A 264 17.31 1.73 -8.15
N LYS A 265 18.59 1.39 -8.15
CA LYS A 265 19.58 1.97 -7.24
C LYS A 265 20.62 2.75 -8.06
N PRO A 266 21.11 3.90 -7.57
CA PRO A 266 22.23 4.61 -8.17
C PRO A 266 23.39 3.67 -8.56
N GLY A 267 23.82 3.75 -9.82
CA GLY A 267 24.91 2.92 -10.35
C GLY A 267 24.56 1.45 -10.66
N MET A 268 23.33 1.00 -10.41
CA MET A 268 22.88 -0.36 -10.71
C MET A 268 21.90 -0.41 -11.88
N ALA A 269 21.88 -1.54 -12.58
CA ALA A 269 20.90 -1.79 -13.64
C ALA A 269 19.48 -1.83 -13.05
N THR A 270 18.54 -1.16 -13.70
CA THR A 270 17.13 -1.20 -13.31
C THR A 270 16.56 -2.61 -13.46
N ARG A 271 15.86 -3.10 -12.44
CA ARG A 271 15.16 -4.38 -12.44
C ARG A 271 13.67 -4.18 -12.12
N LEU A 272 12.82 -5.03 -12.67
CA LEU A 272 11.42 -5.14 -12.27
C LEU A 272 11.25 -6.37 -11.37
N THR A 273 10.87 -6.13 -10.12
CA THR A 273 10.64 -7.20 -9.13
C THR A 273 9.14 -7.40 -8.96
N PRO A 274 8.60 -8.63 -9.00
CA PRO A 274 7.17 -8.87 -8.84
C PRO A 274 6.62 -8.27 -7.54
N ALA A 275 5.49 -7.57 -7.64
CA ALA A 275 4.73 -7.05 -6.50
C ALA A 275 3.54 -7.94 -6.13
N VAL A 276 3.28 -8.97 -6.94
CA VAL A 276 2.12 -9.86 -6.79
C VAL A 276 2.48 -11.28 -7.29
N PRO A 277 1.94 -12.35 -6.69
CA PRO A 277 2.09 -13.70 -7.18
C PRO A 277 1.63 -13.85 -8.64
N PRO A 278 2.17 -14.81 -9.41
CA PRO A 278 1.66 -15.14 -10.73
C PRO A 278 0.17 -15.51 -10.71
N GLY A 279 -0.55 -15.21 -11.79
CA GLY A 279 -1.96 -15.56 -11.96
C GLY A 279 -2.79 -14.42 -12.57
N PRO A 280 -4.08 -14.65 -12.87
CA PRO A 280 -4.94 -13.69 -13.59
C PRO A 280 -5.42 -12.53 -12.72
N HIS A 281 -5.55 -11.33 -13.29
CA HIS A 281 -5.98 -10.13 -12.56
C HIS A 281 -4.96 -9.69 -11.48
N GLY A 282 -3.71 -9.46 -11.89
CA GLY A 282 -2.63 -9.14 -10.97
C GLY A 282 -2.78 -7.78 -10.29
N PHE A 283 -3.35 -6.78 -10.97
CA PHE A 283 -3.58 -5.47 -10.35
C PHE A 283 -4.55 -5.54 -9.19
N ILE A 284 -5.72 -6.17 -9.38
CA ILE A 284 -6.70 -6.26 -8.29
C ILE A 284 -6.21 -7.13 -7.14
N ARG A 285 -5.42 -8.19 -7.39
CA ARG A 285 -4.80 -8.97 -6.30
C ARG A 285 -3.82 -8.13 -5.48
N TRP A 286 -3.02 -7.30 -6.14
CA TRP A 286 -2.09 -6.38 -5.47
C TRP A 286 -2.85 -5.39 -4.57
N LEU A 287 -3.93 -4.79 -5.08
CA LEU A 287 -4.79 -3.90 -4.30
C LEU A 287 -5.52 -4.63 -3.15
N GLU A 288 -6.03 -5.84 -3.38
CA GLU A 288 -6.71 -6.65 -2.35
C GLU A 288 -5.77 -6.98 -1.19
N GLU A 289 -4.52 -7.36 -1.47
CA GLU A 289 -3.52 -7.64 -0.43
C GLU A 289 -3.20 -6.39 0.40
N PHE A 290 -3.01 -5.24 -0.27
CA PHE A 290 -2.83 -3.97 0.44
C PHE A 290 -4.01 -3.67 1.38
N VAL A 291 -5.25 -3.84 0.88
CA VAL A 291 -6.47 -3.65 1.69
C VAL A 291 -6.58 -4.68 2.82
N ASN A 292 -6.14 -5.92 2.63
CA ASN A 292 -6.13 -6.93 3.69
C ASN A 292 -5.19 -6.52 4.83
N ARG A 293 -3.99 -6.03 4.50
CA ARG A 293 -3.01 -5.54 5.47
C ARG A 293 -3.47 -4.30 6.25
N LEU A 294 -4.31 -3.46 5.63
CA LEU A 294 -4.99 -2.38 6.36
C LEU A 294 -6.05 -2.92 7.33
N ARG A 295 -6.80 -3.93 6.91
CA ARG A 295 -7.93 -4.47 7.68
C ARG A 295 -7.49 -5.33 8.85
N ASP A 296 -6.42 -6.10 8.70
CA ASP A 296 -5.92 -6.94 9.78
C ASP A 296 -5.16 -6.12 10.83
N GLY A 297 -4.65 -4.93 10.47
CA GLY A 297 -3.90 -4.04 11.37
C GLY A 297 -2.38 -4.09 11.14
N THR A 298 -1.91 -4.82 10.13
CA THR A 298 -0.50 -4.83 9.71
C THR A 298 -0.04 -3.43 9.33
N TYR A 299 -0.84 -2.72 8.55
CA TYR A 299 -0.64 -1.31 8.19
C TYR A 299 -1.66 -0.43 8.93
N VAL A 300 -1.20 0.69 9.47
CA VAL A 300 -2.01 1.55 10.33
C VAL A 300 -2.01 3.00 9.86
N ALA A 301 -3.03 3.75 10.25
CA ALA A 301 -2.99 5.20 10.16
C ALA A 301 -2.07 5.74 11.26
N GLY A 302 -1.03 6.49 10.88
CA GLY A 302 -0.03 6.99 11.82
C GLY A 302 0.94 7.95 11.17
N GLN A 303 1.85 8.50 11.98
CA GLN A 303 2.92 9.36 11.48
C GLN A 303 3.85 8.56 10.56
N LEU A 304 4.16 9.13 9.39
CA LEU A 304 5.17 8.58 8.50
C LEU A 304 6.58 9.02 8.89
N VAL A 305 6.69 10.22 9.47
CA VAL A 305 7.91 10.77 10.08
C VAL A 305 7.67 10.87 11.60
N PRO A 306 8.38 10.10 12.43
CA PRO A 306 8.17 10.12 13.89
C PRO A 306 8.37 11.52 14.48
N GLY A 307 7.39 11.98 15.25
CA GLY A 307 7.38 13.31 15.88
C GLY A 307 6.72 14.42 15.05
N GLU A 308 6.41 14.16 13.78
CA GLU A 308 5.79 15.14 12.88
C GLU A 308 4.30 14.83 12.67
N GLU A 309 3.40 15.54 13.37
CA GLU A 309 1.95 15.29 13.28
C GLU A 309 1.38 15.51 11.88
N THR A 310 1.93 16.48 11.14
CA THR A 310 1.57 16.75 9.74
C THR A 310 1.92 15.60 8.80
N SER A 311 2.75 14.65 9.25
CA SER A 311 3.13 13.46 8.51
C SER A 311 2.15 12.30 8.59
N ARG A 312 0.99 12.49 9.20
CA ARG A 312 -0.01 11.44 9.36
C ARG A 312 -0.50 10.93 8.01
N GLY A 313 -0.33 9.62 7.77
CA GLY A 313 -0.75 8.92 6.56
C GLY A 313 -0.95 7.43 6.83
N ILE A 314 -0.80 6.59 5.80
CA ILE A 314 -0.79 5.13 5.96
C ILE A 314 0.65 4.68 6.19
N ASN A 315 0.97 4.29 7.43
CA ASN A 315 2.29 3.80 7.80
C ASN A 315 2.41 2.31 7.45
N ILE A 316 3.39 1.99 6.59
CA ILE A 316 3.57 0.63 6.06
C ILE A 316 4.62 -0.19 6.81
N PHE A 317 5.17 0.31 7.91
CA PHE A 317 5.92 -0.54 8.84
C PHE A 317 4.93 -1.49 9.53
N PRO A 318 5.11 -2.82 9.43
CA PRO A 318 4.25 -3.77 10.12
C PRO A 318 4.08 -3.45 11.62
N GLN A 319 2.83 -3.44 12.09
CA GLN A 319 2.50 -3.24 13.51
C GLN A 319 2.12 -4.54 14.23
N GLN A 320 2.00 -5.65 13.50
CA GLN A 320 1.67 -6.97 14.00
C GLN A 320 1.93 -8.02 12.91
N GLY A 321 1.71 -9.29 13.25
CA GLY A 321 1.94 -10.40 12.34
C GLY A 321 3.41 -10.88 12.33
N PRO A 322 3.77 -11.76 11.39
CA PRO A 322 5.08 -12.41 11.37
C PRO A 322 6.25 -11.47 11.05
N ASP A 323 5.96 -10.31 10.44
CA ASP A 323 6.97 -9.30 10.07
C ASP A 323 7.28 -8.32 11.23
N LEU A 324 6.67 -8.50 12.40
CA LEU A 324 6.94 -7.74 13.62
C LEU A 324 7.78 -8.58 14.59
N ALA A 325 8.98 -8.10 14.89
CA ALA A 325 9.76 -8.59 16.02
C ALA A 325 9.30 -7.92 17.32
N VAL A 326 9.10 -8.72 18.36
CA VAL A 326 8.67 -8.28 19.70
C VAL A 326 9.63 -8.85 20.73
N ALA A 327 10.10 -8.00 21.65
CA ALA A 327 10.84 -8.43 22.83
C ALA A 327 10.44 -7.60 24.04
N VAL A 328 10.39 -8.24 25.20
CA VAL A 328 10.13 -7.58 26.49
C VAL A 328 11.22 -8.01 27.46
N THR A 329 11.98 -7.04 27.97
CA THR A 329 13.02 -7.30 28.98
C THR A 329 12.81 -6.35 30.16
N ASN A 330 12.64 -6.91 31.36
CA ASN A 330 12.45 -6.16 32.61
C ASN A 330 11.36 -5.06 32.53
N GLY A 331 10.23 -5.37 31.89
CA GLY A 331 9.09 -4.45 31.71
C GLY A 331 9.23 -3.44 30.57
N ILE A 332 10.38 -3.40 29.87
CA ILE A 332 10.58 -2.56 28.69
C ILE A 332 10.27 -3.38 27.44
N GLU A 333 9.37 -2.89 26.60
CA GLU A 333 9.00 -3.49 25.31
C GLU A 333 9.76 -2.82 24.18
N ALA A 334 10.32 -3.64 23.29
CA ALA A 334 10.93 -3.24 22.05
C ALA A 334 10.25 -3.95 20.87
N LEU A 335 9.65 -3.16 19.98
CA LEU A 335 9.01 -3.62 18.76
C LEU A 335 9.82 -3.17 17.54
N ALA A 336 10.10 -4.07 16.62
CA ALA A 336 10.83 -3.74 15.39
C ALA A 336 10.21 -4.37 14.15
N SER A 337 10.21 -3.63 13.05
CA SER A 337 9.74 -4.11 11.75
C SER A 337 10.48 -3.39 10.63
N ALA A 338 10.45 -3.95 9.43
CA ALA A 338 11.24 -3.48 8.30
C ALA A 338 10.42 -3.35 7.02
N VAL A 339 10.88 -2.47 6.13
CA VAL A 339 10.30 -2.24 4.80
C VAL A 339 11.42 -2.22 3.77
N TYR A 340 11.21 -2.93 2.66
CA TYR A 340 12.15 -2.93 1.54
C TYR A 340 12.06 -1.63 0.72
N MET A 341 13.20 -0.99 0.54
CA MET A 341 13.41 0.22 -0.27
C MET A 341 14.00 -0.15 -1.63
N ALA A 342 13.15 -0.55 -2.57
CA ALA A 342 13.55 -0.93 -3.92
C ALA A 342 14.29 0.19 -4.69
N GLU A 343 14.03 1.43 -4.30
CA GLU A 343 14.56 2.67 -4.90
C GLU A 343 15.83 3.21 -4.23
N HIS A 344 16.28 2.60 -3.12
CA HIS A 344 17.33 3.18 -2.27
C HIS A 344 18.52 2.25 -2.06
N VAL A 345 19.74 2.82 -2.04
CA VAL A 345 21.01 2.06 -1.85
C VAL A 345 21.16 1.45 -0.46
N GLN A 346 20.34 1.85 0.49
CA GLN A 346 20.33 1.29 1.85
C GLN A 346 19.44 0.06 1.99
N TYR A 347 18.70 -0.34 0.94
CA TYR A 347 17.86 -1.54 0.80
C TYR A 347 16.70 -1.69 1.78
N TRP A 348 16.87 -1.39 3.06
CA TRP A 348 15.86 -1.58 4.10
C TRP A 348 15.78 -0.37 5.00
N ALA A 349 14.56 0.11 5.20
CA ALA A 349 14.24 0.95 6.34
C ALA A 349 13.72 0.05 7.45
N TYR A 350 14.02 0.38 8.69
CA TYR A 350 13.42 -0.26 9.86
C TYR A 350 12.84 0.80 10.80
N SER A 351 11.81 0.41 11.53
CA SER A 351 11.22 1.21 12.60
C SER A 351 11.36 0.44 13.91
N ILE A 352 11.86 1.13 14.94
CA ILE A 352 11.92 0.63 16.32
C ILE A 352 11.00 1.48 17.18
N ARG A 353 10.18 0.82 18.00
CA ARG A 353 9.22 1.42 18.94
C ARG A 353 9.52 0.89 20.33
N LEU A 354 9.71 1.79 21.29
CA LEU A 354 10.12 1.47 22.65
C LEU A 354 9.12 2.07 23.64
N ARG A 355 8.76 1.31 24.68
CA ARG A 355 8.03 1.83 25.84
C ARG A 355 8.31 0.99 27.09
N VAL A 356 8.08 1.56 28.26
CA VAL A 356 7.78 0.74 29.44
C VAL A 356 6.33 0.26 29.29
N LEU A 357 6.08 -1.02 29.56
CA LEU A 357 4.73 -1.56 29.52
C LEU A 357 3.88 -0.88 30.60
N PRO A 358 2.74 -0.25 30.26
CA PRO A 358 1.96 0.52 31.22
C PRO A 358 1.22 -0.40 32.22
N PRO A 359 0.81 0.12 33.38
CA PRO A 359 -0.04 -0.60 34.32
C PRO A 359 -1.28 -1.20 33.64
N GLY A 360 -1.60 -2.45 33.97
CA GLY A 360 -2.71 -3.19 33.37
C GLY A 360 -2.31 -4.01 32.13
N HIS A 361 -1.11 -3.83 31.57
CA HIS A 361 -0.58 -4.77 30.57
C HIS A 361 -0.25 -6.13 31.21
N PRO A 362 -0.56 -7.29 30.57
CA PRO A 362 -0.31 -8.61 31.16
C PRO A 362 1.16 -8.89 31.54
N GLN A 363 2.10 -8.26 30.84
CA GLN A 363 3.55 -8.35 31.09
C GLN A 363 4.11 -7.13 31.83
N HIS A 364 3.26 -6.26 32.40
CA HIS A 364 3.71 -5.13 33.21
C HIS A 364 4.46 -5.61 34.45
N VAL A 365 5.59 -4.96 34.75
CA VAL A 365 6.38 -5.18 35.96
C VAL A 365 6.37 -3.88 36.77
N PRO A 366 5.83 -3.88 38.01
CA PRO A 366 5.78 -2.67 38.84
C PRO A 366 7.16 -2.06 39.08
N ALA A 367 7.23 -0.73 39.22
CA ALA A 367 8.46 0.03 39.45
C ALA A 367 9.35 -0.56 40.56
N GLN A 368 8.74 -0.99 41.68
CA GLN A 368 9.44 -1.57 42.83
C GLN A 368 10.14 -2.89 42.48
N GLN A 369 9.59 -3.67 41.55
CA GLN A 369 10.15 -4.96 41.14
C GLN A 369 11.18 -4.80 40.00
N ARG A 370 10.93 -3.91 39.02
CA ARG A 370 11.90 -3.62 37.95
C ARG A 370 13.11 -2.82 38.45
N GLY A 371 12.96 -2.12 39.57
CA GLY A 371 14.01 -1.35 40.25
C GLY A 371 14.25 0.03 39.66
N PHE A 372 13.28 0.55 38.89
CA PHE A 372 13.34 1.90 38.31
C PHE A 372 11.94 2.44 38.09
N THR A 373 11.77 3.76 38.17
CA THR A 373 10.57 4.47 37.71
C THR A 373 10.76 4.97 36.27
N GLU A 374 11.94 5.50 35.98
CA GLU A 374 12.39 5.95 34.66
C GLU A 374 13.68 5.23 34.25
N VAL A 375 13.91 5.05 32.94
CA VAL A 375 15.20 4.63 32.38
C VAL A 375 15.59 5.52 31.23
N GLN A 376 16.87 5.75 31.02
CA GLN A 376 17.36 6.46 29.86
C GLN A 376 18.17 5.55 28.96
N LEU A 377 17.91 5.62 27.66
CA LEU A 377 18.69 4.90 26.66
C LEU A 377 20.10 5.49 26.60
N GLN A 378 21.10 4.65 26.86
CA GLN A 378 22.50 5.03 26.84
C GLN A 378 23.15 4.69 25.49
N SER A 379 23.01 3.45 25.04
CA SER A 379 23.69 2.98 23.84
C SER A 379 22.93 1.86 23.14
N ARG A 380 23.34 1.59 21.91
CA ARG A 380 22.83 0.51 21.06
C ARG A 380 24.00 -0.37 20.61
N HIS A 381 23.73 -1.65 20.46
CA HIS A 381 24.60 -2.61 19.79
C HIS A 381 23.74 -3.42 18.83
N TRP A 382 24.00 -3.29 17.53
CA TRP A 382 23.31 -4.04 16.49
C TRP A 382 24.20 -5.13 15.92
N VAL A 383 23.59 -6.28 15.65
CA VAL A 383 24.21 -7.39 14.93
C VAL A 383 23.39 -7.62 13.67
N LEU A 384 23.99 -7.32 12.52
CA LEU A 384 23.40 -7.54 11.21
C LEU A 384 24.09 -8.71 10.54
N THR A 385 23.32 -9.73 10.15
CA THR A 385 23.85 -10.88 9.41
C THR A 385 23.24 -10.91 8.03
N ASP A 386 24.04 -10.81 6.97
CA ASP A 386 23.52 -10.85 5.61
C ASP A 386 23.23 -12.27 5.11
N GLY A 387 22.71 -12.39 3.88
CA GLY A 387 22.34 -13.67 3.27
C GLY A 387 23.52 -14.59 2.95
N ASN A 388 24.76 -14.10 3.02
CA ASN A 388 25.97 -14.90 2.90
C ASN A 388 26.52 -15.31 4.28
N GLY A 389 25.85 -14.94 5.36
CA GLY A 389 26.29 -15.18 6.73
C GLY A 389 27.36 -14.18 7.22
N GLN A 390 27.63 -13.11 6.48
CA GLN A 390 28.55 -12.08 6.94
C GLN A 390 27.91 -11.27 8.07
N VAL A 391 28.59 -11.21 9.21
CA VAL A 391 28.15 -10.45 10.38
C VAL A 391 28.81 -9.07 10.39
N ARG A 392 28.01 -8.03 10.62
CA ARG A 392 28.46 -6.67 10.90
C ARG A 392 27.87 -6.20 12.23
N GLU A 393 28.74 -5.78 13.13
CA GLU A 393 28.34 -5.17 14.39
C GLU A 393 28.38 -3.64 14.29
N VAL A 394 27.37 -2.98 14.86
CA VAL A 394 27.32 -1.52 14.96
C VAL A 394 27.05 -1.15 16.39
N ARG A 395 28.02 -0.52 17.06
CA ARG A 395 27.87 0.02 18.41
C ARG A 395 27.82 1.54 18.34
N GLY A 396 27.03 2.17 19.21
CA GLY A 396 27.00 3.63 19.28
C GLY A 396 26.14 4.15 20.42
N ARG A 397 26.39 5.41 20.81
CA ARG A 397 25.58 6.12 21.82
C ARG A 397 24.20 6.48 21.29
N GLY A 398 23.20 6.35 22.14
CA GLY A 398 21.81 6.65 21.85
C GLY A 398 21.28 5.92 20.60
N VAL A 399 20.26 6.48 19.97
CA VAL A 399 19.74 6.07 18.66
C VAL A 399 19.46 7.33 17.86
N ILE A 400 19.90 7.39 16.59
CA ILE A 400 19.69 8.54 15.69
C ILE A 400 20.01 9.93 16.29
N GLY A 401 20.97 10.01 17.23
CA GLY A 401 21.29 11.26 17.95
C GLY A 401 20.28 11.63 19.04
N LYS A 402 19.61 10.63 19.63
CA LYS A 402 18.63 10.79 20.71
C LYS A 402 18.89 9.78 21.84
N HIS A 403 18.57 10.19 23.06
CA HIS A 403 18.72 9.43 24.29
C HIS A 403 17.40 9.40 25.09
N PRO A 404 16.34 8.77 24.54
CA PRO A 404 15.01 8.83 25.12
C PRO A 404 14.97 8.30 26.56
N VAL A 405 14.14 8.94 27.37
CA VAL A 405 13.79 8.48 28.72
C VAL A 405 12.43 7.81 28.66
N LEU A 406 12.30 6.60 29.19
CA LEU A 406 11.07 5.83 29.20
C LEU A 406 10.55 5.68 30.64
N CYS A 407 9.24 5.81 30.81
CA CYS A 407 8.54 5.62 32.08
C CYS A 407 7.15 4.99 31.83
N ASP A 408 6.41 4.67 32.90
CA ASP A 408 5.10 4.01 32.80
C ASP A 408 4.07 4.85 32.01
N GLU A 409 4.19 6.18 32.06
CA GLU A 409 3.30 7.12 31.39
C GLU A 409 3.68 7.41 29.93
N GLY A 410 4.87 6.98 29.50
CA GLY A 410 5.36 7.17 28.13
C GLY A 410 6.86 7.45 28.04
N PHE A 411 7.24 8.53 27.36
CA PHE A 411 8.63 8.86 27.08
C PHE A 411 8.92 10.36 26.97
N ILE A 412 10.17 10.73 27.21
CA ILE A 412 10.74 12.05 26.90
C ILE A 412 11.79 11.85 25.81
N ASP A 413 11.59 12.52 24.67
CA ASP A 413 12.48 12.45 23.50
C ASP A 413 13.66 13.43 23.65
N LEU A 414 14.72 13.01 24.34
CA LEU A 414 15.90 13.85 24.55
C LEU A 414 16.82 13.82 23.30
N PRO A 415 17.04 14.98 22.64
CA PRO A 415 18.09 15.11 21.62
C PRO A 415 19.50 15.11 22.25
N LEU A 416 20.54 15.11 21.42
CA LEU A 416 21.94 15.22 21.85
C LEU A 416 22.25 16.47 22.69
N SER A 417 21.54 17.58 22.45
CA SER A 417 21.71 18.85 23.18
C SER A 417 20.34 19.44 23.51
N VAL A 418 20.11 19.72 24.78
CA VAL A 418 18.84 20.29 25.26
C VAL A 418 19.02 21.79 25.50
N GLU A 419 18.80 22.62 24.47
CA GLU A 419 18.66 24.06 24.68
C GLU A 419 17.26 24.36 25.24
N GLY A 420 17.17 24.82 26.49
CA GLY A 420 15.91 25.33 27.07
C GLY A 420 15.12 24.37 27.97
N GLY A 421 15.74 23.29 28.44
CA GLY A 421 15.13 22.33 29.39
C GLY A 421 14.45 21.13 28.75
N ASP A 422 14.09 20.14 29.57
CA ASP A 422 13.57 18.84 29.09
C ASP A 422 12.32 19.02 28.19
N PRO A 423 12.27 18.34 27.03
CA PRO A 423 11.06 18.24 26.23
C PRO A 423 9.89 17.66 27.03
N PRO A 424 8.64 17.95 26.62
CA PRO A 424 7.47 17.43 27.33
C PRO A 424 7.41 15.91 27.29
N LEU A 425 6.85 15.34 28.36
CA LEU A 425 6.49 13.92 28.42
C LEU A 425 5.41 13.63 27.36
N GLN A 426 5.66 12.61 26.54
CA GLN A 426 4.78 12.12 25.49
C GLN A 426 4.25 10.74 25.87
N SER A 427 2.97 10.48 25.59
CA SER A 427 2.38 9.16 25.85
C SER A 427 2.68 8.15 24.74
N GLY A 428 2.65 6.86 25.08
CA GLY A 428 2.78 5.77 24.11
C GLY A 428 4.23 5.34 23.87
N TYR A 429 4.60 5.14 22.60
CA TYR A 429 5.93 4.63 22.22
C TYR A 429 6.86 5.77 21.82
N PHE A 430 8.11 5.72 22.28
CA PHE A 430 9.19 6.38 21.58
C PHE A 430 9.43 5.64 20.26
N VAL A 431 9.37 6.35 19.13
CA VAL A 431 9.51 5.76 17.79
C VAL A 431 10.65 6.42 17.05
N TYR A 432 11.49 5.60 16.41
CA TYR A 432 12.44 6.10 15.43
C TYR A 432 12.52 5.18 14.20
N GLN A 433 13.01 5.76 13.10
CA GLN A 433 13.16 5.07 11.82
C GLN A 433 14.58 5.30 11.30
N SER A 434 15.21 4.24 10.79
CA SER A 434 16.58 4.25 10.28
C SER A 434 16.75 3.19 9.18
N CYS A 435 17.97 2.97 8.72
CA CYS A 435 18.30 2.08 7.61
C CYS A 435 19.35 1.06 8.03
N SER A 436 19.23 -0.18 7.56
CA SER A 436 20.23 -1.22 7.85
C SER A 436 21.42 -1.16 6.90
N GLY A 437 21.24 -0.67 5.67
CA GLY A 437 22.27 -0.68 4.64
C GLY A 437 22.23 -1.94 3.78
N PHE A 438 23.23 -2.07 2.91
CA PHE A 438 23.31 -3.19 2.00
C PHE A 438 23.43 -4.53 2.74
N MET A 439 22.57 -5.48 2.39
CA MET A 439 22.61 -6.86 2.85
C MET A 439 22.85 -7.75 1.61
N ALA A 440 24.02 -8.41 1.54
CA ALA A 440 24.32 -9.28 0.41
C ALA A 440 23.30 -10.42 0.32
N GLY A 441 23.01 -10.86 -0.91
CA GLY A 441 21.97 -11.86 -1.17
C GLY A 441 20.52 -11.32 -1.09
N GLY A 442 20.33 -10.04 -0.76
CA GLY A 442 18.98 -9.43 -0.66
C GLY A 442 18.17 -9.98 0.51
N HIS A 443 18.82 -10.63 1.47
CA HIS A 443 18.18 -11.08 2.69
C HIS A 443 19.15 -11.05 3.87
N GLY A 444 18.66 -11.30 5.08
CA GLY A 444 19.46 -11.34 6.30
C GLY A 444 18.64 -11.08 7.55
N THR A 445 19.33 -10.86 8.66
CA THR A 445 18.73 -10.67 9.98
C THR A 445 19.31 -9.47 10.69
N PHE A 446 18.53 -8.96 11.64
CA PHE A 446 18.88 -7.87 12.52
C PHE A 446 18.41 -8.17 13.94
N THR A 447 19.38 -8.21 14.84
CA THR A 447 19.19 -8.32 16.28
C THR A 447 20.04 -7.26 16.94
N GLY A 448 19.93 -7.17 18.26
CA GLY A 448 20.88 -6.43 19.05
C GLY A 448 20.32 -6.09 20.41
N ASP A 449 20.99 -5.19 21.08
CA ASP A 449 20.73 -4.82 22.45
C ASP A 449 20.71 -3.31 22.60
N LEU A 450 19.75 -2.84 23.39
CA LEU A 450 19.65 -1.46 23.84
C LEU A 450 20.03 -1.42 25.31
N LEU A 451 21.06 -0.67 25.63
CA LEU A 451 21.52 -0.48 27.00
C LEU A 451 20.83 0.74 27.60
N PHE A 452 20.13 0.53 28.69
CA PHE A 452 19.50 1.57 29.49
C PHE A 452 20.19 1.73 30.84
N VAL A 453 20.20 2.96 31.34
CA VAL A 453 20.59 3.27 32.72
C VAL A 453 19.36 3.68 33.53
N LYS A 454 19.29 3.26 34.79
CA LYS A 454 18.18 3.60 35.71
C LYS A 454 18.31 5.01 36.32
N ARG A 455 18.91 5.95 35.58
CA ARG A 455 19.10 7.36 35.96
C ARG A 455 19.10 8.25 34.72
N ARG A 456 19.05 9.56 34.94
CA ARG A 456 19.38 10.53 33.88
C ARG A 456 20.89 10.56 33.63
N LEU A 457 21.25 10.64 32.36
CA LEU A 457 22.61 10.85 31.86
C LEU A 457 22.93 12.34 31.91
N SER A 458 24.18 12.66 32.22
CA SER A 458 24.71 14.01 32.03
C SER A 458 24.98 14.32 30.55
N ASP A 459 25.10 15.60 30.18
CA ASP A 459 25.36 16.01 28.80
C ASP A 459 26.62 15.35 28.21
N HIS A 460 27.70 15.26 29.00
CA HIS A 460 28.94 14.59 28.60
C HIS A 460 28.74 13.08 28.31
N GLU A 461 27.79 12.42 28.98
CA GLU A 461 27.46 11.01 28.74
C GLU A 461 26.56 10.82 27.51
N MET A 462 25.87 11.87 27.07
CA MET A 462 25.04 11.89 25.86
C MET A 462 25.83 12.29 24.62
N GLU A 463 26.82 13.18 24.74
CA GLU A 463 27.66 13.59 23.61
C GLU A 463 28.55 12.46 23.07
N PRO A 464 28.90 12.44 21.77
CA PRO A 464 29.91 11.54 21.26
C PRO A 464 31.31 11.97 21.72
N GLN A 465 32.04 11.10 22.43
CA GLN A 465 33.46 11.32 22.69
C GLN A 465 34.23 11.24 21.37
N MET A 466 34.90 12.33 20.97
CA MET A 466 35.95 12.26 19.95
C MET A 466 37.10 11.46 20.54
N THR A 467 37.26 10.22 20.11
CA THR A 467 38.48 9.45 20.33
C THR A 467 39.12 9.26 18.96
N ASP A 468 40.04 10.17 18.66
CA ASP A 468 41.24 9.75 17.94
C ASP A 468 41.98 8.81 18.91
N ASP A 469 42.50 7.72 18.37
CA ASP A 469 43.31 6.68 18.99
C ASP A 469 42.57 5.47 19.61
N ASP A 470 42.85 4.32 18.95
CA ASP A 470 42.99 3.00 19.58
C ASP A 470 43.93 3.13 20.79
N ASP A 471 43.40 3.26 22.01
CA ASP A 471 43.91 2.57 23.19
C ASP A 471 43.18 3.04 24.47
N GLN A 472 42.74 2.04 25.25
CA GLN A 472 42.54 2.06 26.70
C GLN A 472 41.53 3.07 27.27
N ASP A 473 40.35 2.56 27.61
CA ASP A 473 39.62 3.02 28.80
C ASP A 473 38.72 1.90 29.37
N GLU A 474 39.36 0.83 29.87
CA GLU A 474 38.71 -0.17 30.74
C GLU A 474 38.50 0.35 32.18
N ASN A 475 38.86 1.60 32.50
CA ASN A 475 38.89 2.11 33.88
C ASN A 475 37.88 3.22 34.23
N ASN A 476 36.87 3.50 33.39
CA ASN A 476 35.80 4.45 33.72
C ASN A 476 34.50 3.77 34.19
N GLU A 477 34.60 2.74 35.04
CA GLU A 477 33.45 2.06 35.67
C GLU A 477 32.86 2.83 36.88
N GLU A 478 33.48 3.93 37.33
CA GLU A 478 33.14 4.61 38.59
C GLU A 478 31.86 5.48 38.59
N SER A 479 31.08 5.51 37.50
CA SER A 479 29.72 6.13 37.51
C SER A 479 28.60 5.20 37.00
N ALA A 480 28.82 3.89 37.06
CA ALA A 480 27.86 2.88 36.60
C ALA A 480 26.61 2.83 37.50
N GLY A 481 25.66 3.75 37.27
CA GLY A 481 24.29 3.57 37.74
C GLY A 481 23.76 2.23 37.24
N GLU A 482 22.86 1.60 38.01
CA GLU A 482 22.29 0.30 37.68
C GLU A 482 21.82 0.26 36.20
N ARG A 483 22.26 -0.78 35.47
CA ARG A 483 22.02 -0.93 34.04
C ARG A 483 20.94 -1.97 33.76
N VAL A 484 20.22 -1.79 32.66
CA VAL A 484 19.27 -2.76 32.12
C VAL A 484 19.53 -2.91 30.63
N THR A 485 19.82 -4.12 30.20
CA THR A 485 19.95 -4.43 28.76
C THR A 485 18.62 -4.96 28.26
N VAL A 486 18.13 -4.40 27.17
CA VAL A 486 16.91 -4.85 26.49
C VAL A 486 17.31 -5.43 25.15
N ALA A 487 17.17 -6.75 25.01
CA ALA A 487 17.39 -7.42 23.74
C ALA A 487 16.27 -7.07 22.76
N LEU A 488 16.63 -6.73 21.53
CA LEU A 488 15.71 -6.59 20.42
C LEU A 488 15.37 -7.97 19.87
N GLY A 489 14.09 -8.20 19.59
CA GLY A 489 13.65 -9.42 18.89
C GLY A 489 14.31 -9.54 17.51
N LEU A 490 14.41 -10.77 17.01
CA LEU A 490 14.98 -11.06 15.69
C LEU A 490 14.10 -10.47 14.58
N VAL A 491 14.63 -9.47 13.87
CA VAL A 491 14.03 -8.91 12.67
C VAL A 491 14.62 -9.61 11.46
N HIS A 492 13.75 -10.05 10.56
CA HIS A 492 14.16 -10.58 9.27
C HIS A 492 14.11 -9.49 8.20
N PHE A 493 15.24 -9.25 7.55
CA PHE A 493 15.32 -8.43 6.35
C PHE A 493 15.33 -9.37 5.16
N ASN A 494 14.19 -9.77 4.64
CA ASN A 494 14.12 -10.66 3.47
C ASN A 494 13.45 -9.92 2.34
N VAL A 495 14.11 -9.72 1.18
CA VAL A 495 13.44 -9.12 0.00
C VAL A 495 12.17 -9.92 -0.19
N PRO A 496 10.99 -9.31 0.02
CA PRO A 496 9.80 -10.10 0.09
C PRO A 496 9.60 -10.68 -1.29
N GLN A 497 9.13 -11.92 -1.34
CA GLN A 497 8.86 -12.59 -2.61
C GLN A 497 7.96 -11.73 -3.52
N TYR A 498 7.09 -10.94 -2.88
CA TYR A 498 6.22 -9.96 -3.50
C TYR A 498 6.28 -8.65 -2.71
N ILE A 499 6.64 -7.56 -3.36
CA ILE A 499 6.75 -6.23 -2.74
C ILE A 499 5.39 -5.52 -2.89
N TYR A 500 4.56 -5.58 -1.85
CA TYR A 500 3.22 -4.99 -1.84
C TYR A 500 3.22 -3.48 -1.61
#